data_AF-A0A6V7DH34-F1
#
_entry.id   AF-A0A6V7DH34-F1
#
_cell.length_a   1.000
_cell.length_b   1.000
_cell.length_c   1.000
_cell.angle_alpha   90.00
_cell.angle_beta   90.00
_cell.angle_gamma   90.00
#
_symmetry.space_group_name_H-M   'P 1'
#
loop_
_entity.id
_entity.type
_entity.pdbx_description
1 polymer ?
#
loop_
_entity_poly.entity_id
_entity_poly.type
_entity_poly.pdbx_seq_one_letter_code
_entity_poly.pdbx_strand_id
1 'polypeptide(L)'
;MLRTAHLTLLTALLLPSVAIAGEAIPTQRYTVVKTYPHDTGAFTEGLFYLDGYLYESTGELGRSSVRKVELHTGRVLQQATTPPPYFGEGIVAWRDKLIQLTWRNQQGFVYDLATLTPRTRFAYSGEGWALTSDASSLYMSDGSSTIRRLDPETLQQVGSIKVTASGRPLDNLNELEWVKGELLANVWLTTRIARIDPASGKVVGWIDLKALVPDDQTLTDPGNDVLNGIAYDAKHDRLFVTGKHWPKLYEIRLAE
;
A
#
# COMPACT_ATOMS: atom_id res chain seq x y z
N MET A 1 22.10 7.47 81.85
CA MET A 1 22.32 8.05 80.51
C MET A 1 21.61 7.15 79.49
N LEU A 2 20.39 7.49 79.09
CA LEU A 2 19.66 6.78 78.03
C LEU A 2 19.51 7.75 76.84
N ARG A 3 20.07 7.38 75.68
CA ARG A 3 19.89 8.12 74.42
C ARG A 3 18.72 7.50 73.65
N THR A 4 17.66 8.26 73.44
CA THR A 4 16.57 7.94 72.51
C THR A 4 16.98 8.34 71.10
N ALA A 5 16.99 7.37 70.18
CA ALA A 5 17.16 7.61 68.75
C ALA A 5 15.77 7.78 68.12
N HIS A 6 15.53 8.92 67.47
CA HIS A 6 14.32 9.16 66.70
C HIS A 6 14.56 8.70 65.26
N LEU A 7 13.82 7.67 64.82
CA LEU A 7 13.81 7.19 63.45
C LEU A 7 12.77 7.99 62.66
N THR A 8 13.20 8.85 61.75
CA THR A 8 12.33 9.63 60.87
C THR A 8 11.93 8.77 59.68
N LEU A 9 10.66 8.38 59.59
CA LEU A 9 10.12 7.59 58.49
C LEU A 9 9.76 8.54 57.32
N LEU A 10 10.51 8.48 56.21
CA LEU A 10 10.12 9.15 54.96
C LEU A 10 9.05 8.30 54.26
N THR A 11 7.82 8.79 54.21
CA THR A 11 6.75 8.25 53.36
C THR A 11 6.90 8.79 51.94
N ALA A 12 7.37 7.96 51.01
CA ALA A 12 7.35 8.26 49.59
C ALA A 12 5.90 8.19 49.07
N LEU A 13 5.33 9.32 48.63
CA LEU A 13 4.06 9.33 47.90
C LEU A 13 4.27 8.75 46.49
N LEU A 14 3.79 7.53 46.29
CA LEU A 14 3.60 6.93 44.96
C LEU A 14 2.38 7.60 44.30
N LEU A 15 2.62 8.53 43.38
CA LEU A 15 1.58 9.04 42.50
C LEU A 15 1.19 7.94 41.50
N PRO A 16 -0.10 7.59 41.35
CA PRO A 16 -0.54 6.62 40.37
C PRO A 16 -0.31 7.19 38.96
N SER A 17 0.53 6.53 38.17
CA SER A 17 0.61 6.76 36.72
C SER A 17 -0.75 6.39 36.11
N VAL A 18 -1.54 7.41 35.76
CA VAL A 18 -2.73 7.21 34.94
C VAL A 18 -2.24 6.85 33.54
N ALA A 19 -2.28 5.57 33.20
CA ALA A 19 -2.09 5.13 31.83
C ALA A 19 -3.25 5.71 31.00
N ILE A 20 -2.95 6.69 30.16
CA ILE A 20 -3.90 7.15 29.14
C ILE A 20 -4.01 6.00 28.14
N ALA A 21 -5.08 5.21 28.27
CA ALA A 21 -5.45 4.24 27.25
C ALA A 21 -5.80 5.03 25.99
N GLY A 22 -4.91 4.99 24.98
CA GLY A 22 -5.20 5.57 23.68
C GLY A 22 -6.43 4.90 23.08
N GLU A 23 -7.33 5.70 22.53
CA GLU A 23 -8.53 5.20 21.86
C GLU A 23 -8.16 4.21 20.75
N ALA A 24 -8.86 3.08 20.69
CA ALA A 24 -8.59 2.06 19.69
C ALA A 24 -8.93 2.58 18.29
N ILE A 25 -8.02 2.37 17.33
CA ILE A 25 -8.28 2.74 15.93
C ILE A 25 -9.47 1.91 15.42
N PRO A 26 -10.53 2.54 14.89
CA PRO A 26 -11.72 1.84 14.47
C PRO A 26 -11.46 0.95 13.25
N THR A 27 -12.15 -0.19 13.17
CA THR A 27 -12.22 -1.01 11.95
C THR A 27 -13.50 -0.68 11.20
N GLN A 28 -13.37 -0.10 10.01
CA GLN A 28 -14.45 0.25 9.12
C GLN A 28 -15.00 -1.00 8.43
N ARG A 29 -16.32 -1.11 8.39
CA ARG A 29 -17.01 -2.18 7.65
C ARG A 29 -17.02 -1.87 6.16
N TYR A 30 -17.18 -2.90 5.35
CA TYR A 30 -17.38 -2.76 3.91
C TYR A 30 -18.43 -3.76 3.42
N THR A 31 -18.90 -3.52 2.21
CA THR A 31 -19.72 -4.44 1.43
C THR A 31 -19.06 -4.70 0.09
N VAL A 32 -19.16 -5.92 -0.43
CA VAL A 32 -18.76 -6.22 -1.80
C VAL A 32 -19.88 -5.77 -2.72
N VAL A 33 -19.57 -4.82 -3.61
CA VAL A 33 -20.52 -4.30 -4.61
C VAL A 33 -20.51 -5.20 -5.83
N LYS A 34 -19.31 -5.60 -6.29
CA LYS A 34 -19.13 -6.44 -7.47
C LYS A 34 -17.83 -7.21 -7.40
N THR A 35 -17.82 -8.36 -8.08
CA THR A 35 -16.64 -9.20 -8.25
C THR A 35 -16.30 -9.29 -9.74
N TYR A 36 -15.01 -9.19 -10.05
CA TYR A 36 -14.46 -9.25 -11.39
C TYR A 36 -13.43 -10.39 -11.48
N PRO A 37 -13.24 -11.02 -12.65
CA PRO A 37 -12.16 -11.97 -12.86
C PRO A 37 -10.80 -11.30 -12.68
N HIS A 38 -9.85 -12.01 -12.07
CA HIS A 38 -8.45 -11.60 -11.99
C HIS A 38 -7.55 -12.76 -12.42
N ASP A 39 -6.41 -12.42 -13.02
CA ASP A 39 -5.46 -13.39 -13.56
C ASP A 39 -4.70 -14.09 -12.44
N THR A 40 -4.86 -15.40 -12.30
CA THR A 40 -4.18 -16.21 -11.28
C THR A 40 -2.68 -16.38 -11.55
N GLY A 41 -2.18 -16.00 -12.73
CA GLY A 41 -0.75 -15.93 -13.04
C GLY A 41 -0.09 -14.61 -12.65
N ALA A 42 -0.83 -13.71 -12.00
CA ALA A 42 -0.36 -12.38 -11.66
C ALA A 42 -0.01 -12.19 -10.19
N PHE A 43 1.28 -12.05 -9.92
CA PHE A 43 1.77 -11.62 -8.62
C PHE A 43 1.65 -10.08 -8.53
N THR A 44 0.46 -9.57 -8.18
CA THR A 44 0.15 -8.13 -8.17
C THR A 44 1.06 -7.34 -7.20
N GLU A 45 1.81 -6.36 -7.72
CA GLU A 45 2.68 -5.47 -6.93
C GLU A 45 2.36 -3.98 -7.07
N GLY A 46 1.43 -3.63 -7.94
CA GLY A 46 0.91 -2.28 -8.03
C GLY A 46 -0.35 -2.27 -8.87
N LEU A 47 -1.35 -1.51 -8.46
CA LEU A 47 -2.64 -1.45 -9.14
C LEU A 47 -3.13 0.00 -9.13
N PHE A 48 -3.65 0.49 -10.25
CA PHE A 48 -4.43 1.73 -10.24
C PHE A 48 -5.54 1.68 -11.28
N TYR A 49 -6.56 2.52 -11.09
CA TYR A 49 -7.66 2.67 -12.03
C TYR A 49 -7.49 3.96 -12.84
N LEU A 50 -7.69 3.87 -14.16
CA LEU A 50 -7.70 5.05 -15.03
C LEU A 50 -8.62 4.84 -16.24
N ASP A 51 -9.57 5.76 -16.42
CA ASP A 51 -10.43 5.87 -17.60
C ASP A 51 -11.10 4.56 -18.05
N GLY A 52 -11.63 3.78 -17.11
CA GLY A 52 -12.33 2.52 -17.43
C GLY A 52 -11.47 1.26 -17.37
N TYR A 53 -10.15 1.42 -17.21
CA TYR A 53 -9.19 0.33 -17.21
C TYR A 53 -8.48 0.22 -15.87
N LEU A 54 -7.97 -0.98 -15.60
CA LEU A 54 -6.97 -1.19 -14.58
C LEU A 54 -5.60 -1.15 -15.23
N TYR A 55 -4.63 -0.61 -14.52
CA TYR A 55 -3.22 -0.77 -14.82
C TYR A 55 -2.58 -1.52 -13.67
N GLU A 56 -1.78 -2.51 -13.99
CA GLU A 56 -1.21 -3.40 -13.00
C GLU A 56 0.27 -3.66 -13.25
N SER A 57 1.03 -3.77 -12.18
CA SER A 57 2.41 -4.27 -12.17
C SER A 57 2.42 -5.68 -11.59
N THR A 58 3.11 -6.59 -12.26
CA THR A 58 3.32 -7.95 -11.76
C THR A 58 4.79 -8.17 -11.40
N GLY A 59 5.01 -8.83 -10.26
CA GLY A 59 6.33 -9.10 -9.70
C GLY A 59 6.73 -10.56 -9.83
N GLU A 60 7.62 -10.87 -10.77
CA GLU A 60 8.31 -12.15 -10.84
C GLU A 60 9.66 -12.00 -11.56
N LEU A 61 10.73 -12.61 -11.06
CA LEU A 61 12.04 -12.50 -11.69
C LEU A 61 11.99 -13.04 -13.13
N GLY A 62 12.31 -12.18 -14.10
CA GLY A 62 12.29 -12.50 -15.53
C GLY A 62 10.90 -12.57 -16.16
N ARG A 63 9.82 -12.41 -15.37
CA ARG A 63 8.42 -12.42 -15.84
C ARG A 63 7.61 -11.19 -15.42
N SER A 64 8.24 -10.26 -14.71
CA SER A 64 7.63 -9.00 -14.29
C SER A 64 7.14 -8.16 -15.47
N SER A 65 6.03 -7.46 -15.30
CA SER A 65 5.46 -6.64 -16.36
C SER A 65 4.61 -5.49 -15.84
N VAL A 66 4.38 -4.49 -16.70
CA VAL A 66 3.28 -3.53 -16.56
C VAL A 66 2.22 -3.82 -17.60
N ARG A 67 0.95 -3.81 -17.22
CA ARG A 67 -0.16 -4.22 -18.09
C ARG A 67 -1.38 -3.33 -17.94
N LYS A 68 -2.09 -3.12 -19.05
CA LYS A 68 -3.41 -2.50 -19.11
C LYS A 68 -4.45 -3.59 -19.22
N VAL A 69 -5.44 -3.59 -18.33
CA VAL A 69 -6.40 -4.67 -18.14
C VAL A 69 -7.83 -4.14 -18.28
N GLU A 70 -8.66 -4.89 -19.01
CA GLU A 70 -10.09 -4.64 -19.09
C GLU A 70 -10.79 -5.08 -17.79
N LEU A 71 -11.33 -4.12 -17.04
CA LEU A 71 -11.94 -4.36 -15.71
C LEU A 71 -12.97 -5.50 -15.71
N HIS A 72 -13.84 -5.57 -16.72
CA HIS A 72 -14.97 -6.50 -16.73
C HIS A 72 -14.59 -7.96 -16.96
N THR A 73 -13.49 -8.21 -17.65
CA THR A 73 -13.10 -9.54 -18.12
C THR A 73 -11.78 -10.01 -17.51
N GLY A 74 -10.97 -9.11 -16.93
CA GLY A 74 -9.61 -9.38 -16.50
C GLY A 74 -8.63 -9.55 -17.68
N ARG A 75 -9.07 -9.30 -18.92
CA ARG A 75 -8.23 -9.51 -20.11
C ARG A 75 -7.16 -8.44 -20.22
N VAL A 76 -5.92 -8.87 -20.38
CA VAL A 76 -4.79 -7.99 -20.71
C VAL A 76 -4.99 -7.46 -22.14
N LEU A 77 -5.03 -6.14 -22.26
CA LEU A 77 -5.17 -5.42 -23.53
C LEU A 77 -3.82 -5.04 -24.11
N GLN A 78 -2.86 -4.77 -23.24
CA GLN A 78 -1.54 -4.28 -23.57
C GLN A 78 -0.59 -4.57 -22.42
N GLN A 79 0.67 -4.86 -22.73
CA GLN A 79 1.67 -5.19 -21.73
C GLN A 79 3.06 -4.77 -22.21
N ALA A 80 3.91 -4.38 -21.28
CA ALA A 80 5.34 -4.25 -21.47
C ALA A 80 6.07 -5.06 -20.41
N THR A 81 7.07 -5.85 -20.84
CA THR A 81 7.93 -6.60 -19.93
C THR A 81 8.81 -5.64 -19.14
N THR A 82 8.87 -5.81 -17.83
CA THR A 82 9.88 -5.16 -17.00
C THR A 82 11.22 -5.83 -17.34
N PRO A 83 12.27 -5.06 -17.73
CA PRO A 83 13.52 -5.67 -18.18
C PRO A 83 14.11 -6.65 -17.14
N PRO A 84 14.71 -7.77 -17.55
CA PRO A 84 15.54 -8.55 -16.64
C PRO A 84 16.80 -7.77 -16.21
N PRO A 85 17.33 -7.98 -15.00
CA PRO A 85 16.92 -8.94 -13.98
C PRO A 85 15.95 -8.35 -12.94
N TYR A 86 15.21 -7.29 -13.28
CA TYR A 86 14.42 -6.53 -12.32
C TYR A 86 13.13 -7.25 -11.91
N PHE A 87 12.77 -7.13 -10.63
CA PHE A 87 11.47 -7.52 -10.08
C PHE A 87 10.58 -6.27 -10.04
N GLY A 88 9.49 -6.27 -10.79
CA GLY A 88 8.59 -5.12 -10.89
C GLY A 88 7.74 -4.96 -9.64
N GLU A 89 7.56 -3.71 -9.20
CA GLU A 89 6.83 -3.34 -7.98
C GLU A 89 5.79 -2.27 -8.31
N GLY A 90 5.40 -1.44 -7.33
CA GLY A 90 4.44 -0.36 -7.45
C GLY A 90 4.50 0.47 -8.72
N ILE A 91 3.31 0.84 -9.22
CA ILE A 91 3.13 1.71 -10.39
C ILE A 91 2.18 2.86 -10.10
N VAL A 92 2.36 3.98 -10.80
CA VAL A 92 1.43 5.11 -10.77
C VAL A 92 1.35 5.79 -12.13
N ALA A 93 0.19 6.34 -12.48
CA ALA A 93 0.06 7.25 -13.60
C ALA A 93 0.39 8.68 -13.16
N TRP A 94 1.22 9.37 -13.95
CA TRP A 94 1.43 10.81 -13.80
C TRP A 94 1.44 11.48 -15.17
N ARG A 95 0.39 12.25 -15.47
CA ARG A 95 0.15 12.85 -16.80
C ARG A 95 0.15 11.78 -17.90
N ASP A 96 1.11 11.84 -18.82
CA ASP A 96 1.29 10.92 -19.94
C ASP A 96 2.26 9.77 -19.63
N LYS A 97 2.68 9.62 -18.36
CA LYS A 97 3.68 8.66 -17.91
C LYS A 97 3.03 7.58 -17.05
N LEU A 98 3.50 6.34 -17.18
CA LEU A 98 3.39 5.32 -16.15
C LEU A 98 4.78 5.16 -15.52
N ILE A 99 4.87 5.26 -14.20
CA ILE A 99 6.12 5.14 -13.44
C ILE A 99 6.05 3.81 -12.68
N GLN A 100 7.10 3.00 -12.77
CA GLN A 100 7.22 1.69 -12.11
C GLN A 100 8.45 1.65 -11.21
N LEU A 101 8.31 1.08 -10.01
CA LEU A 101 9.41 0.73 -9.12
C LEU A 101 9.93 -0.69 -9.37
N THR A 102 11.10 -0.98 -8.82
CA THR A 102 11.60 -2.34 -8.67
C THR A 102 11.95 -2.62 -7.20
N TRP A 103 11.99 -3.89 -6.84
CA TRP A 103 12.11 -4.27 -5.43
C TRP A 103 13.41 -3.77 -4.77
N ARG A 104 14.55 -4.35 -5.16
CA ARG A 104 15.85 -4.14 -4.48
C ARG A 104 16.89 -3.43 -5.33
N ASN A 105 16.60 -3.24 -6.60
CA ASN A 105 17.61 -2.81 -7.56
C ASN A 105 17.85 -1.30 -7.56
N GLN A 106 17.13 -0.52 -6.73
CA GLN A 106 17.33 0.93 -6.63
C GLN A 106 17.13 1.66 -7.97
N GLN A 107 16.25 1.10 -8.80
CA GLN A 107 15.99 1.51 -10.18
C GLN A 107 14.49 1.47 -10.44
N GLY A 108 13.93 2.52 -11.03
CA GLY A 108 12.57 2.51 -11.57
C GLY A 108 12.57 2.81 -13.06
N PHE A 109 11.42 2.57 -13.69
CA PHE A 109 11.18 2.74 -15.11
C PHE A 109 10.04 3.73 -15.35
N VAL A 110 10.13 4.45 -16.45
CA VAL A 110 9.07 5.34 -16.94
C VAL A 110 8.66 4.86 -18.33
N TYR A 111 7.36 4.71 -18.52
CA TYR A 111 6.73 4.30 -19.76
C TYR A 111 5.83 5.41 -20.28
N ASP A 112 5.61 5.45 -21.58
CA ASP A 112 4.48 6.15 -22.17
C ASP A 112 3.17 5.49 -21.72
N LEU A 113 2.26 6.24 -21.09
CA LEU A 113 1.04 5.66 -20.50
C LEU A 113 0.06 5.10 -21.55
N ALA A 114 0.03 5.70 -22.74
CA ALA A 114 -0.88 5.30 -23.81
C ALA A 114 -0.41 4.01 -24.52
N THR A 115 0.90 3.84 -24.65
CA THR A 115 1.52 2.76 -25.44
C THR A 115 2.28 1.73 -24.60
N LEU A 116 2.49 1.99 -23.31
CA LEU A 116 3.40 1.24 -22.43
C LEU A 116 4.82 1.10 -22.99
N THR A 117 5.22 1.98 -23.92
CA THR A 117 6.57 1.97 -24.49
C THR A 117 7.56 2.49 -23.44
N PRO A 118 8.66 1.78 -23.14
CA PRO A 118 9.68 2.28 -22.23
C PRO A 118 10.26 3.61 -22.72
N ARG A 119 10.35 4.61 -21.84
CA ARG A 119 10.93 5.94 -22.12
C ARG A 119 12.28 6.11 -21.47
N THR A 120 12.36 5.96 -20.15
CA THR A 120 13.59 6.18 -19.39
C THR A 120 13.61 5.37 -18.10
N ARG A 121 14.73 5.46 -17.38
CA ARG A 121 14.94 4.87 -16.06
C ARG A 121 15.38 5.94 -15.08
N PHE A 122 15.07 5.76 -13.80
CA PHE A 122 15.48 6.66 -12.73
C PHE A 122 15.99 5.87 -11.52
N ALA A 123 16.90 6.45 -10.75
CA ALA A 123 17.46 5.81 -9.56
C ALA A 123 16.80 6.36 -8.29
N TYR A 124 16.72 5.52 -7.27
CA TYR A 124 16.30 5.89 -5.92
C TYR A 124 17.07 5.02 -4.91
N SER A 125 17.13 5.44 -3.64
CA SER A 125 17.80 4.66 -2.60
C SER A 125 16.84 3.71 -1.89
N GLY A 126 17.36 2.58 -1.39
CA GLY A 126 16.59 1.58 -0.65
C GLY A 126 15.70 0.70 -1.52
N GLU A 127 14.78 -0.05 -0.90
CA GLU A 127 13.78 -0.83 -1.62
C GLU A 127 12.68 0.08 -2.20
N GLY A 128 11.85 -0.47 -3.10
CA GLY A 128 10.62 0.19 -3.54
C GLY A 128 9.50 -0.83 -3.66
N TRP A 129 8.37 -0.58 -3.01
CA TRP A 129 7.25 -1.52 -2.91
C TRP A 129 6.01 -0.97 -3.63
N ALA A 130 5.57 0.26 -3.33
CA ALA A 130 4.38 0.83 -3.96
C ALA A 130 4.55 2.27 -4.44
N LEU A 131 3.69 2.70 -5.36
CA LEU A 131 3.48 4.10 -5.73
C LEU A 131 2.00 4.43 -5.77
N THR A 132 1.65 5.62 -5.29
CA THR A 132 0.39 6.30 -5.63
C THR A 132 0.65 7.80 -5.73
N SER A 133 -0.37 8.61 -5.99
CA SER A 133 -0.23 10.06 -6.12
C SER A 133 -1.45 10.82 -5.66
N ASP A 134 -1.22 12.00 -5.07
CA ASP A 134 -2.26 13.03 -4.99
C ASP A 134 -2.18 13.94 -6.23
N ALA A 135 -2.77 15.14 -6.16
CA ALA A 135 -2.72 16.10 -7.26
C ALA A 135 -1.33 16.75 -7.49
N SER A 136 -0.37 16.55 -6.59
CA SER A 136 0.88 17.32 -6.52
C SER A 136 2.15 16.48 -6.39
N SER A 137 2.06 15.29 -5.79
CA SER A 137 3.20 14.50 -5.31
C SER A 137 2.96 13.02 -5.55
N LEU A 138 4.05 12.27 -5.68
CA LEU A 138 4.01 10.81 -5.61
C LEU A 138 4.33 10.35 -4.18
N TYR A 139 3.75 9.23 -3.78
CA TYR A 139 3.97 8.59 -2.49
C TYR A 139 4.51 7.19 -2.70
N MET A 140 5.62 6.87 -2.03
CA MET A 140 6.35 5.62 -2.19
C MET A 140 6.51 4.91 -0.84
N SER A 141 6.08 3.64 -0.78
CA SER A 141 6.41 2.73 0.33
C SER A 141 7.59 1.84 -0.02
N ASP A 142 8.20 1.25 1.01
CA ASP A 142 9.34 0.34 0.89
C ASP A 142 9.34 -0.76 1.97
N GLY A 143 8.16 -1.08 2.51
CA GLY A 143 8.01 -2.04 3.60
C GLY A 143 8.39 -1.48 4.99
N SER A 144 8.97 -0.30 5.09
CA SER A 144 9.16 0.38 6.39
C SER A 144 7.91 1.13 6.83
N SER A 145 7.94 1.69 8.04
CA SER A 145 6.96 2.64 8.56
C SER A 145 7.09 4.06 8.01
N THR A 146 7.85 4.27 6.93
CA THR A 146 8.01 5.58 6.29
C THR A 146 7.51 5.56 4.86
N ILE A 147 6.57 6.46 4.54
CA ILE A 147 6.16 6.74 3.17
C ILE A 147 6.96 7.94 2.67
N ARG A 148 7.71 7.78 1.58
CA ARG A 148 8.46 8.87 0.95
C ARG A 148 7.53 9.70 0.06
N ARG A 149 7.71 11.01 0.08
CA ARG A 149 7.07 11.93 -0.87
C ARG A 149 8.08 12.29 -1.95
N LEU A 150 7.75 12.03 -3.21
CA LEU A 150 8.61 12.31 -4.35
C LEU A 150 8.03 13.45 -5.19
N ASP A 151 8.92 14.29 -5.72
CA ASP A 151 8.57 15.24 -6.77
C ASP A 151 8.32 14.46 -8.08
N PRO A 152 7.18 14.63 -8.73
CA PRO A 152 6.77 13.77 -9.83
C PRO A 152 7.52 14.03 -11.15
N GLU A 153 8.23 15.16 -11.28
CA GLU A 153 8.98 15.49 -12.49
C GLU A 153 10.44 15.03 -12.39
N THR A 154 11.05 15.20 -11.21
CA THR A 154 12.43 14.80 -10.94
C THR A 154 12.57 13.40 -10.35
N LEU A 155 11.48 12.86 -9.79
CA LEU A 155 11.41 11.59 -9.06
C LEU A 155 12.32 11.55 -7.83
N GLN A 156 12.75 12.71 -7.35
CA GLN A 156 13.57 12.86 -6.16
C GLN A 156 12.69 12.98 -4.92
N GLN A 157 13.19 12.46 -3.80
CA GLN A 157 12.50 12.58 -2.52
C GLN A 157 12.53 14.03 -2.02
N VAL A 158 11.35 14.57 -1.72
CA VAL A 158 11.15 15.94 -1.20
C VAL A 158 10.53 15.96 0.20
N GLY A 159 10.30 14.79 0.79
CA GLY A 159 9.78 14.66 2.14
C GLY A 159 9.46 13.22 2.50
N SER A 160 8.88 13.03 3.67
CA SER A 160 8.36 11.74 4.11
C SER A 160 7.28 11.89 5.17
N ILE A 161 6.50 10.82 5.34
CA ILE A 161 5.46 10.65 6.34
C ILE A 161 5.88 9.44 7.19
N LYS A 162 5.99 9.63 8.51
CA LYS A 162 6.21 8.54 9.46
C LYS A 162 4.85 7.99 9.88
N VAL A 163 4.56 6.76 9.50
CA VAL A 163 3.26 6.15 9.74
C VAL A 163 3.23 5.51 11.13
N THR A 164 2.19 5.82 11.90
CA THR A 164 1.98 5.25 13.23
C THR A 164 0.56 4.76 13.45
N ALA A 165 0.43 3.58 14.06
CA ALA A 165 -0.81 3.05 14.59
C ALA A 165 -0.77 3.10 16.12
N SER A 166 -1.69 3.85 16.74
CA SER A 166 -1.75 4.03 18.21
C SER A 166 -0.40 4.45 18.82
N GLY A 167 0.31 5.35 18.14
CA GLY A 167 1.59 5.90 18.58
C GLY A 167 2.81 5.01 18.33
N ARG A 168 2.64 3.82 17.72
CA ARG A 168 3.75 2.93 17.35
C ARG A 168 3.98 2.96 15.85
N PRO A 169 5.23 2.88 15.36
CA PRO A 169 5.51 2.74 13.94
C PRO A 169 4.75 1.54 13.34
N LEU A 170 4.17 1.72 12.16
CA LEU A 170 3.51 0.65 11.42
C LEU A 170 4.38 0.26 10.22
N ASP A 171 5.14 -0.81 10.36
CA ASP A 171 5.97 -1.36 9.27
C ASP A 171 5.12 -2.21 8.30
N ASN A 172 5.77 -2.78 7.28
CA ASN A 172 5.19 -3.60 6.22
C ASN A 172 4.15 -2.87 5.35
N LEU A 173 4.29 -1.56 5.20
CA LEU A 173 3.49 -0.78 4.25
C LEU A 173 3.86 -1.22 2.83
N ASN A 174 2.88 -1.81 2.14
CA ASN A 174 3.05 -2.33 0.80
C ASN A 174 2.27 -1.46 -0.18
N GLU A 175 1.38 -2.03 -0.98
CA GLU A 175 0.62 -1.29 -1.98
C GLU A 175 -0.13 -0.09 -1.38
N LEU A 176 -0.14 1.02 -2.12
CA LEU A 176 -0.69 2.31 -1.70
C LEU A 176 -1.75 2.78 -2.69
N GLU A 177 -2.79 3.46 -2.18
CA GLU A 177 -3.70 4.22 -3.03
C GLU A 177 -4.20 5.51 -2.36
N TRP A 178 -4.28 6.60 -3.13
CA TRP A 178 -4.83 7.86 -2.65
C TRP A 178 -6.35 7.90 -2.79
N VAL A 179 -7.07 7.92 -1.67
CA VAL A 179 -8.54 7.87 -1.66
C VAL A 179 -9.08 9.02 -0.82
N LYS A 180 -9.74 9.98 -1.50
CA LYS A 180 -10.46 11.10 -0.86
C LYS A 180 -9.64 11.88 0.19
N GLY A 181 -8.34 12.04 -0.04
CA GLY A 181 -7.44 12.79 0.86
C GLY A 181 -6.71 11.92 1.88
N GLU A 182 -6.91 10.60 1.86
CA GLU A 182 -6.20 9.64 2.70
C GLU A 182 -5.28 8.76 1.86
N LEU A 183 -4.21 8.27 2.49
CA LEU A 183 -3.41 7.18 1.94
C LEU A 183 -3.97 5.87 2.48
N LEU A 184 -4.47 5.02 1.58
CA LEU A 184 -4.69 3.61 1.90
C LEU A 184 -3.39 2.85 1.70
N ALA A 185 -3.09 1.91 2.59
CA ALA A 185 -1.93 1.06 2.48
C ALA A 185 -2.26 -0.38 2.83
N ASN A 186 -1.98 -1.33 1.94
CA ASN A 186 -1.88 -2.73 2.33
C ASN A 186 -0.79 -2.89 3.39
N VAL A 187 -1.05 -3.69 4.43
CA VAL A 187 -0.03 -4.10 5.40
C VAL A 187 0.36 -5.54 5.10
N TRP A 188 1.54 -5.74 4.54
CA TRP A 188 2.02 -7.06 4.10
C TRP A 188 2.01 -8.08 5.26
N LEU A 189 1.70 -9.33 4.92
CA LEU A 189 1.44 -10.44 5.86
C LEU A 189 0.18 -10.27 6.74
N THR A 190 -0.70 -9.34 6.40
CA THR A 190 -2.01 -9.18 7.05
C THR A 190 -3.13 -9.13 6.02
N THR A 191 -4.37 -9.22 6.49
CA THR A 191 -5.57 -9.03 5.69
C THR A 191 -6.10 -7.60 5.76
N ARG A 192 -5.28 -6.64 6.21
CA ARG A 192 -5.72 -5.28 6.53
C ARG A 192 -5.18 -4.23 5.58
N ILE A 193 -6.01 -3.23 5.34
CA ILE A 193 -5.62 -1.95 4.77
C ILE A 193 -5.66 -0.90 5.89
N ALA A 194 -4.58 -0.14 6.04
CA ALA A 194 -4.53 1.04 6.89
C ALA A 194 -5.07 2.25 6.14
N ARG A 195 -5.96 3.03 6.76
CA ARG A 195 -6.30 4.39 6.32
C ARG A 195 -5.42 5.37 7.07
N ILE A 196 -4.57 6.11 6.36
CA ILE A 196 -3.55 6.97 6.92
C ILE A 196 -3.89 8.42 6.60
N ASP A 197 -3.95 9.27 7.62
CA ASP A 197 -3.97 10.71 7.44
C ASP A 197 -2.59 11.18 6.97
N PRO A 198 -2.44 11.68 5.73
CA PRO A 198 -1.13 12.07 5.20
C PRO A 198 -0.54 13.30 5.88
N ALA A 199 -1.33 14.12 6.57
CA ALA A 199 -0.84 15.29 7.28
C ALA A 199 -0.11 14.92 8.58
N SER A 200 -0.63 13.93 9.31
CA SER A 200 -0.07 13.50 10.59
C SER A 200 0.71 12.18 10.56
N GLY A 201 0.51 11.36 9.52
CA GLY A 201 1.00 9.98 9.44
C GLY A 201 0.26 9.01 10.38
N LYS A 202 -0.82 9.44 11.04
CA LYS A 202 -1.57 8.55 11.93
C LYS A 202 -2.50 7.67 11.12
N VAL A 203 -2.55 6.39 11.50
CA VAL A 203 -3.61 5.49 11.05
C VAL A 203 -4.92 5.92 11.74
N VAL A 204 -5.89 6.31 10.94
CA VAL A 204 -7.21 6.79 11.38
C VAL A 204 -8.29 5.71 11.30
N GLY A 205 -8.02 4.62 10.58
CA GLY A 205 -8.93 3.49 10.48
C GLY A 205 -8.28 2.24 9.89
N TRP A 206 -8.90 1.10 10.14
CA TRP A 206 -8.56 -0.18 9.53
C TRP A 206 -9.68 -0.65 8.62
N ILE A 207 -9.34 -1.35 7.53
CA ILE A 207 -10.28 -2.14 6.73
C ILE A 207 -9.79 -3.58 6.80
N ASP A 208 -10.59 -4.50 7.35
CA ASP A 208 -10.21 -5.92 7.50
C ASP A 208 -10.85 -6.78 6.41
N LEU A 209 -10.06 -7.15 5.40
CA LEU A 209 -10.50 -7.87 4.21
C LEU A 209 -10.35 -9.39 4.34
N LYS A 210 -10.22 -9.93 5.57
CA LYS A 210 -10.04 -11.38 5.79
C LYS A 210 -11.08 -12.23 5.06
N ALA A 211 -12.32 -11.76 4.97
CA ALA A 211 -13.41 -12.48 4.31
C ALA A 211 -13.29 -12.57 2.77
N LEU A 212 -12.39 -11.80 2.15
CA LEU A 212 -12.16 -11.80 0.70
C LEU A 212 -10.97 -12.68 0.29
N VAL A 213 -10.12 -13.04 1.24
CA VAL A 213 -8.95 -13.91 1.00
C VAL A 213 -9.44 -15.25 0.45
N PRO A 214 -8.92 -15.70 -0.70
CA PRO A 214 -9.24 -17.03 -1.24
C PRO A 214 -8.92 -18.14 -0.23
N ASP A 215 -9.59 -19.27 -0.37
CA ASP A 215 -9.27 -20.46 0.43
C ASP A 215 -7.82 -20.89 0.14
N ASP A 216 -7.02 -21.15 1.18
CA ASP A 216 -5.64 -21.59 1.07
C ASP A 216 -5.48 -22.82 0.14
N GLN A 217 -6.49 -23.68 0.04
CA GLN A 217 -6.48 -24.84 -0.86
C GLN A 217 -6.55 -24.47 -2.34
N THR A 218 -6.93 -23.23 -2.65
CA THR A 218 -7.06 -22.71 -4.02
C THR A 218 -5.86 -21.87 -4.46
N LEU A 219 -4.99 -21.50 -3.53
CA LEU A 219 -3.78 -20.72 -3.77
C LEU A 219 -2.58 -21.64 -3.99
N THR A 220 -1.61 -21.19 -4.81
CA THR A 220 -0.42 -22.00 -5.11
C THR A 220 0.60 -21.89 -3.98
N ASP A 221 0.74 -20.70 -3.42
CA ASP A 221 1.61 -20.40 -2.28
C ASP A 221 0.88 -19.46 -1.31
N PRO A 222 0.03 -19.98 -0.40
CA PRO A 222 -0.74 -19.16 0.53
C PRO A 222 0.10 -18.21 1.41
N GLY A 223 1.41 -18.47 1.57
CA GLY A 223 2.33 -17.60 2.30
C GLY A 223 2.71 -16.33 1.54
N ASN A 224 2.65 -16.36 0.20
CA ASN A 224 3.02 -15.26 -0.68
C ASN A 224 1.84 -14.72 -1.52
N ASP A 225 0.78 -15.52 -1.72
CA ASP A 225 -0.44 -15.20 -2.47
C ASP A 225 -1.42 -14.35 -1.64
N VAL A 226 -0.90 -13.26 -1.09
CA VAL A 226 -1.56 -12.43 -0.07
C VAL A 226 -2.34 -11.25 -0.66
N LEU A 227 -3.17 -10.61 0.17
CA LEU A 227 -3.82 -9.34 -0.14
C LEU A 227 -2.76 -8.29 -0.55
N ASN A 228 -2.89 -7.73 -1.75
CA ASN A 228 -2.06 -6.65 -2.29
C ASN A 228 -2.69 -6.07 -3.56
N GLY A 229 -2.81 -4.74 -3.66
CA GLY A 229 -3.41 -4.05 -4.80
C GLY A 229 -4.71 -3.35 -4.41
N ILE A 230 -4.72 -2.02 -4.53
CA ILE A 230 -5.81 -1.11 -4.22
C ILE A 230 -5.92 -0.12 -5.37
N ALA A 231 -7.09 0.02 -5.97
CA ALA A 231 -7.29 1.01 -7.03
C ALA A 231 -8.56 1.81 -6.77
N TYR A 232 -8.53 3.10 -7.11
CA TYR A 232 -9.64 4.00 -6.86
C TYR A 232 -10.11 4.76 -8.10
N ASP A 233 -11.39 4.61 -8.42
CA ASP A 233 -12.08 5.41 -9.42
C ASP A 233 -12.72 6.62 -8.73
N ALA A 234 -11.99 7.73 -8.71
CA ALA A 234 -12.45 8.97 -8.08
C ALA A 234 -13.73 9.54 -8.72
N LYS A 235 -13.99 9.27 -10.00
CA LYS A 235 -15.14 9.84 -10.72
C LYS A 235 -16.45 9.18 -10.30
N HIS A 236 -16.41 7.88 -10.01
CA HIS A 236 -17.60 7.10 -9.66
C HIS A 236 -17.58 6.58 -8.22
N ASP A 237 -16.57 6.96 -7.43
CA ASP A 237 -16.38 6.55 -6.04
C ASP A 237 -16.37 5.03 -5.86
N ARG A 238 -15.49 4.35 -6.62
CA ARG A 238 -15.34 2.89 -6.58
C ARG A 238 -13.96 2.52 -6.11
N LEU A 239 -13.90 1.67 -5.08
CA LEU A 239 -12.66 1.14 -4.52
C LEU A 239 -12.53 -0.33 -4.93
N PHE A 240 -11.39 -0.68 -5.52
CA PHE A 240 -11.08 -2.03 -5.96
C PHE A 240 -9.95 -2.61 -5.14
N VAL A 241 -10.04 -3.89 -4.78
CA VAL A 241 -9.01 -4.62 -4.04
C VAL A 241 -8.82 -6.01 -4.63
N THR A 242 -7.58 -6.49 -4.65
CA THR A 242 -7.20 -7.82 -5.12
C THR A 242 -6.03 -8.37 -4.28
N GLY A 243 -5.40 -9.44 -4.74
CA GLY A 243 -4.17 -9.96 -4.16
C GLY A 243 -3.32 -10.68 -5.17
N LYS A 244 -2.14 -11.09 -4.71
CA LYS A 244 -1.16 -11.83 -5.50
C LYS A 244 -1.72 -13.20 -5.84
N HIS A 245 -1.80 -13.50 -7.14
CA HIS A 245 -2.42 -14.71 -7.69
C HIS A 245 -3.90 -14.92 -7.34
N TRP A 246 -4.61 -13.90 -6.85
CA TRP A 246 -6.02 -14.05 -6.53
C TRP A 246 -6.85 -14.25 -7.80
N PRO A 247 -7.87 -15.13 -7.79
CA PRO A 247 -8.73 -15.34 -8.95
C PRO A 247 -9.75 -14.22 -9.18
N LYS A 248 -9.85 -13.28 -8.22
CA LYS A 248 -10.90 -12.26 -8.17
C LYS A 248 -10.36 -10.92 -7.74
N LEU A 249 -10.86 -9.88 -8.39
CA LEU A 249 -10.81 -8.50 -7.94
C LEU A 249 -12.18 -8.09 -7.43
N TYR A 250 -12.23 -7.38 -6.31
CA TYR A 250 -13.46 -6.98 -5.64
C TYR A 250 -13.62 -5.47 -5.68
N GLU A 251 -14.76 -4.99 -6.15
CA GLU A 251 -15.23 -3.63 -5.87
C GLU A 251 -15.91 -3.63 -4.52
N ILE A 252 -15.39 -2.84 -3.59
CA ILE A 252 -15.90 -2.71 -2.24
C ILE A 252 -16.42 -1.29 -2.00
N ARG A 253 -17.43 -1.18 -1.14
CA ARG A 253 -17.91 0.09 -0.59
C ARG A 253 -17.71 0.10 0.90
N LEU A 254 -17.00 1.10 1.40
CA LEU A 254 -16.81 1.30 2.83
C LEU A 254 -18.10 1.88 3.43
N ALA A 255 -18.47 1.41 4.63
CA ALA A 255 -19.61 1.94 5.37
C ALA A 255 -19.30 3.35 5.90
N GLU A 256 -20.30 4.21 5.96
CA GLU A 256 -20.21 5.53 6.61
C GLU A 256 -19.91 5.43 8.10
#